data_AF-A0A8R1E078-F1
#
_entry.id   AF-A0A8R1E078-F1
#
_cell.length_a   1.000
_cell.length_b   1.000
_cell.length_c   1.000
_cell.angle_alpha   90.00
_cell.angle_beta   90.00
_cell.angle_gamma   90.00
#
_symmetry.space_group_name_H-M   'P 1'
#
loop_
_entity.id
_entity.type
_entity.pdbx_description
1 polymer ?
#
loop_
_entity_poly.entity_id
_entity_poly.type
_entity_poly.pdbx_seq_one_letter_code
_entity_poly.pdbx_strand_id
1 'polypeptide(L)'
;VCHFAALLFTTGLLSHCPQREFVGINLGYEDLSIDKMHDYSVSSTCNANCHCKMEWNPVCDRNSGHMYYSACHAGCTAMTKNQGSTEWSGCGCLTANTTFHNLIHGAKPHQEFVNQGYCEQDCGYREYILMVTLFVTVVASFASGIPTQQIMLRVVPFDQRTLALGINWTFVRLLGFIPGGILFGVIIDTACLEWGESCGKATSCLVYDPFKLSWTITGLGNPSYMIQSSHHALLSAIVCKLLSILATIIGYVTYRPSDLDNA
;
A
#
# COMPACT_ATOMS: atom_id res chain seq x y z
N VAL A 1 -11.27 26.12 -1.00
CA VAL A 1 -11.09 25.64 0.39
C VAL A 1 -11.11 24.12 0.48
N CYS A 2 -12.19 23.42 0.10
CA CYS A 2 -12.29 21.96 0.21
C CYS A 2 -11.17 21.17 -0.52
N HIS A 3 -10.73 21.63 -1.70
CA HIS A 3 -9.58 21.01 -2.39
C HIS A 3 -8.24 21.16 -1.65
N PHE A 4 -8.01 22.33 -1.02
CA PHE A 4 -6.81 22.55 -0.21
C PHE A 4 -6.85 21.70 1.06
N ALA A 5 -8.02 21.59 1.69
CA ALA A 5 -8.22 20.68 2.82
C ALA A 5 -7.95 19.22 2.41
N ALA A 6 -8.50 18.76 1.28
CA ALA A 6 -8.25 17.41 0.78
C ALA A 6 -6.74 17.16 0.57
N LEU A 7 -6.01 18.08 -0.07
CA LEU A 7 -4.56 17.96 -0.28
C LEU A 7 -3.76 17.94 1.03
N LEU A 8 -4.15 18.76 2.01
CA LEU A 8 -3.52 18.77 3.32
C LEU A 8 -3.74 17.44 4.04
N PHE A 9 -4.96 16.92 4.05
CA PHE A 9 -5.25 15.68 4.76
C PHE A 9 -4.76 14.43 4.02
N THR A 10 -4.48 14.49 2.71
CA THR A 10 -3.84 13.36 1.99
C THR A 10 -2.42 13.07 2.48
N THR A 11 -1.73 14.03 3.11
CA THR A 11 -0.43 13.73 3.75
C THR A 11 -0.56 12.81 4.96
N GLY A 12 -1.78 12.61 5.47
CA GLY A 12 -2.08 11.58 6.46
C GLY A 12 -1.76 10.17 5.98
N LEU A 13 -1.72 9.93 4.65
CA LEU A 13 -1.27 8.64 4.10
C LEU A 13 0.20 8.34 4.39
N LEU A 14 1.00 9.34 4.82
CA LEU A 14 2.36 9.17 5.31
C LEU A 14 2.42 8.50 6.68
N SER A 15 1.33 8.48 7.44
CA SER A 15 1.26 7.71 8.69
C SER A 15 1.09 6.24 8.36
N HIS A 16 2.21 5.54 8.14
CA HIS A 16 2.25 4.10 7.96
C HIS A 16 2.59 3.39 9.27
N CYS A 17 2.12 2.15 9.40
CA CYS A 17 2.58 1.25 10.47
C CYS A 17 4.09 0.95 10.30
N PRO A 18 4.78 0.59 11.40
CA PRO A 18 6.11 0.00 11.27
C PRO A 18 6.07 -1.22 10.35
N GLN A 19 7.14 -1.41 9.59
CA GLN A 19 7.26 -2.55 8.69
C GLN A 19 7.42 -3.82 9.51
N ARG A 20 6.71 -4.87 9.10
CA ARG A 20 6.84 -6.19 9.73
C ARG A 20 8.12 -6.86 9.21
N GLU A 21 8.82 -7.54 10.10
CA GLU A 21 10.12 -8.13 9.79
C GLU A 21 9.96 -9.60 9.38
N PHE A 22 10.27 -9.88 8.12
CA PHE A 22 10.35 -11.19 7.50
C PHE A 22 11.82 -11.57 7.28
N VAL A 23 12.25 -12.60 8.00
CA VAL A 23 13.58 -13.17 7.88
C VAL A 23 13.72 -13.84 6.51
N GLY A 24 14.80 -13.49 5.80
CA GLY A 24 15.08 -13.92 4.43
C GLY A 24 14.44 -13.06 3.34
N ILE A 25 13.63 -12.05 3.69
CA ILE A 25 12.98 -11.12 2.71
C ILE A 25 13.44 -9.67 2.95
N ASN A 26 13.12 -9.09 4.11
CA ASN A 26 13.54 -7.72 4.48
C ASN A 26 14.49 -7.67 5.69
N LEU A 27 14.65 -8.78 6.40
CA LEU A 27 15.63 -8.96 7.47
C LEU A 27 16.51 -10.17 7.17
N GLY A 28 17.82 -10.09 7.40
CA GLY A 28 18.73 -11.23 7.24
C GLY A 28 18.62 -12.21 8.40
N TYR A 29 19.10 -13.45 8.20
CA TYR A 29 19.22 -14.43 9.28
C TYR A 29 20.27 -14.05 10.35
N GLU A 30 21.11 -13.04 10.08
CA GLU A 30 22.10 -12.48 11.02
C GLU A 30 21.58 -11.18 11.72
N ASP A 31 20.26 -10.93 11.67
CA ASP A 31 19.60 -9.68 12.13
C ASP A 31 20.14 -8.39 11.49
N LEU A 32 20.86 -8.51 10.37
CA LEU A 32 21.29 -7.38 9.55
C LEU A 32 20.14 -6.96 8.64
N SER A 33 19.79 -5.66 8.66
CA SER A 33 18.82 -5.11 7.71
C SER A 33 19.38 -5.25 6.29
N ILE A 34 18.61 -5.92 5.42
CA ILE A 34 19.04 -6.19 4.05
C ILE A 34 18.84 -4.90 3.25
N ASP A 35 19.92 -4.20 2.95
CA ASP A 35 19.90 -3.17 1.91
C ASP A 35 19.97 -3.84 0.52
N LYS A 36 19.35 -3.22 -0.49
CA LYS A 36 18.93 -3.79 -1.81
C LYS A 36 20.05 -4.32 -2.72
N MET A 37 21.25 -4.57 -2.21
CA MET A 37 22.46 -4.92 -2.97
C MET A 37 22.97 -6.34 -2.71
N HIS A 38 22.25 -7.18 -1.97
CA HIS A 38 22.55 -8.60 -1.82
C HIS A 38 21.37 -9.47 -2.25
N ASP A 39 21.68 -10.60 -2.90
CA ASP A 39 20.72 -11.67 -3.18
C ASP A 39 20.17 -12.16 -1.84
N TYR A 40 18.92 -11.79 -1.55
CA TYR A 40 18.21 -12.29 -0.39
C TYR A 40 17.73 -13.71 -0.68
N SER A 41 17.85 -14.59 0.30
CA SER A 41 17.35 -15.95 0.20
C SER A 41 16.60 -16.30 1.47
N VAL A 42 15.43 -16.89 1.28
CA VAL A 42 14.69 -17.57 2.35
C VAL A 42 15.41 -18.84 2.82
N SER A 43 16.43 -19.32 2.09
CA SER A 43 17.27 -20.44 2.48
C SER A 43 18.58 -19.98 3.12
N SER A 44 18.94 -20.60 4.24
CA SER A 44 20.16 -20.35 5.00
C SER A 44 20.71 -21.66 5.58
N THR A 45 21.85 -21.60 6.26
CA THR A 45 22.51 -22.79 6.84
C THR A 45 21.64 -23.50 7.88
N CYS A 46 20.80 -22.77 8.62
CA CYS A 46 19.95 -23.33 9.67
C CYS A 46 18.72 -24.09 9.14
N ASN A 47 18.24 -23.78 7.91
CA ASN A 47 17.11 -24.48 7.29
C ASN A 47 17.50 -25.40 6.12
N ALA A 48 18.79 -25.49 5.80
CA ALA A 48 19.31 -26.32 4.71
C ALA A 48 18.94 -27.81 4.85
N ASN A 49 18.83 -28.32 6.08
CA ASN A 49 18.51 -29.72 6.36
C ASN A 49 17.02 -30.08 6.16
N CYS A 50 16.16 -29.08 5.96
CA CYS A 50 14.71 -29.30 5.90
C CYS A 50 14.17 -29.48 4.47
N HIS A 51 14.97 -29.20 3.42
CA HIS A 51 14.57 -29.27 2.00
C HIS A 51 13.23 -28.56 1.73
N CYS A 52 13.16 -27.28 2.09
CA CYS A 52 11.91 -26.53 2.08
C CYS A 52 11.30 -26.35 0.69
N LYS A 53 9.96 -26.47 0.63
CA LYS A 53 9.16 -26.09 -0.53
C LYS A 53 8.87 -24.59 -0.48
N MET A 54 8.88 -23.94 -1.64
CA MET A 54 8.46 -22.54 -1.84
C MET A 54 6.93 -22.41 -1.78
N GLU A 55 6.35 -22.79 -0.65
CA GLU A 55 4.92 -22.69 -0.37
C GLU A 55 4.68 -21.70 0.78
N TRP A 56 3.95 -20.63 0.48
CA TRP A 56 3.67 -19.55 1.42
C TRP A 56 2.83 -20.06 2.60
N ASN A 57 3.43 -20.12 3.79
CA ASN A 57 2.74 -20.52 5.01
C ASN A 57 3.39 -19.84 6.22
N PRO A 58 3.19 -18.52 6.39
CA PRO A 58 3.98 -17.72 7.31
C PRO A 58 3.80 -18.15 8.76
N VAL A 59 4.89 -18.03 9.53
CA VAL A 59 4.91 -18.26 10.97
C VAL A 59 5.53 -17.06 11.68
N CYS A 60 5.07 -16.82 12.91
CA CYS A 60 5.54 -15.75 13.76
C CYS A 60 6.26 -16.32 15.00
N ASP A 61 7.46 -15.82 15.26
CA ASP A 61 8.08 -15.91 16.58
C ASP A 61 7.59 -14.74 17.45
N ARG A 62 6.77 -15.04 18.46
CA ARG A 62 6.19 -14.02 19.35
C ARG A 62 7.23 -13.32 20.23
N ASN A 63 8.38 -13.95 20.47
CA ASN A 63 9.39 -13.42 21.37
C ASN A 63 10.28 -12.39 20.68
N SER A 64 10.70 -12.67 19.45
CA SER A 64 11.48 -11.73 18.63
C SER A 64 10.60 -10.75 17.85
N GLY A 65 9.36 -11.13 17.53
CA GLY A 65 8.50 -10.39 16.60
C GLY A 65 8.86 -10.65 15.13
N HIS A 66 9.80 -11.57 14.86
CA HIS A 66 10.22 -11.93 13.52
C HIS A 66 9.28 -12.96 12.88
N MET A 67 9.06 -12.82 11.58
CA MET A 67 8.27 -13.75 10.78
C MET A 67 9.15 -14.49 9.78
N TYR A 68 8.73 -15.69 9.41
CA TYR A 68 9.43 -16.53 8.44
C TYR A 68 8.48 -16.92 7.31
N TYR A 69 9.03 -17.17 6.12
CA TYR A 69 8.26 -17.60 4.94
C TYR A 69 7.42 -18.85 5.23
N SER A 70 7.99 -19.82 5.95
CA SER A 70 7.25 -20.94 6.52
C SER A 70 7.94 -21.56 7.73
N ALA A 71 7.25 -22.46 8.43
CA ALA A 71 7.84 -23.24 9.54
C ALA A 71 9.11 -23.98 9.15
N CYS A 72 9.20 -24.47 7.90
CA CYS A 72 10.41 -25.10 7.37
C CYS A 72 11.56 -24.10 7.25
N HIS A 73 11.29 -22.89 6.75
CA HIS A 73 12.30 -21.83 6.62
C HIS A 73 12.75 -21.28 7.99
N ALA A 74 11.95 -21.47 9.04
CA ALA A 74 12.34 -21.26 10.43
C ALA A 74 13.13 -22.45 11.04
N GLY A 75 13.33 -23.53 10.29
CA GLY A 75 14.06 -24.73 10.72
C GLY A 75 13.29 -25.58 11.74
N CYS A 76 11.96 -25.49 11.80
CA CYS A 76 11.14 -26.23 12.76
C CYS A 76 11.00 -27.70 12.38
N THR A 77 11.00 -28.57 13.40
CA THR A 77 10.99 -30.04 13.23
C THR A 77 9.74 -30.71 13.78
N ALA A 78 9.03 -30.05 14.71
CA ALA A 78 7.84 -30.57 15.34
C ALA A 78 6.63 -29.65 15.15
N MET A 79 5.43 -30.24 15.07
CA MET A 79 4.15 -29.56 14.87
C MET A 79 3.16 -30.02 15.94
N THR A 80 2.54 -29.07 16.63
CA THR A 80 1.50 -29.28 17.62
C THR A 80 0.25 -28.50 17.20
N LYS A 81 -0.93 -29.14 17.23
CA LYS A 81 -2.20 -28.46 16.96
C LYS A 81 -2.94 -28.20 18.26
N ASN A 82 -3.11 -26.93 18.62
CA ASN A 82 -3.81 -26.50 19.82
C ASN A 82 -5.11 -25.77 19.44
N GLN A 83 -6.27 -26.42 19.67
CA GLN A 83 -7.63 -25.84 19.58
C GLN A 83 -7.84 -24.75 18.51
N GLY A 84 -7.40 -25.00 17.27
CA GLY A 84 -7.56 -24.08 16.13
C GLY A 84 -6.32 -23.27 15.73
N SER A 85 -5.24 -23.32 16.52
CA SER A 85 -3.93 -22.77 16.20
C SER A 85 -2.89 -23.87 16.01
N THR A 86 -2.05 -23.74 14.99
CA THR A 86 -0.88 -24.62 14.82
C THR A 86 0.33 -23.94 15.42
N GLU A 87 1.05 -24.68 16.25
CA GLU A 87 2.29 -24.28 16.87
C GLU A 87 3.40 -25.21 16.39
N TRP A 88 4.57 -24.64 16.08
CA TRP A 88 5.73 -25.40 15.63
C TRP A 88 6.87 -25.25 16.63
N SER A 89 7.63 -26.31 16.84
CA SER A 89 8.74 -26.33 17.80
C SER A 89 10.01 -26.97 17.25
N GLY A 90 11.11 -26.80 17.99
CA GLY A 90 12.43 -27.31 17.60
C GLY A 90 12.94 -26.60 16.35
N CYS A 91 12.88 -25.26 16.37
CA CYS A 91 13.16 -24.39 15.24
C CYS A 91 14.60 -23.88 15.28
N GLY A 92 15.44 -24.35 14.35
CA GLY A 92 16.88 -24.08 14.35
C GLY A 92 17.30 -22.68 13.89
N CYS A 93 16.40 -21.92 13.26
CA CYS A 93 16.70 -20.58 12.73
C CYS A 93 16.23 -19.43 13.62
N LEU A 94 15.61 -19.72 14.77
CA LEU A 94 15.25 -18.65 15.71
C LEU A 94 16.53 -18.03 16.23
N THR A 95 16.64 -16.71 16.13
CA THR A 95 17.77 -15.98 16.68
C THR A 95 17.73 -16.12 18.20
N ALA A 96 18.44 -17.12 18.72
CA ALA A 96 18.73 -17.19 20.13
C ALA A 96 19.56 -15.94 20.42
N ASN A 97 19.09 -15.10 21.33
CA ASN A 97 19.88 -14.00 21.87
C ASN A 97 21.01 -14.63 22.73
N THR A 98 21.96 -15.30 22.08
CA THR A 98 23.17 -15.86 22.69
C THR A 98 24.14 -14.73 22.88
N THR A 99 23.77 -13.77 23.71
CA THR A 99 24.80 -13.17 24.53
C THR A 99 25.43 -14.30 25.33
N PHE A 100 26.76 -14.36 25.27
CA PHE A 100 27.68 -15.32 25.89
C PHE A 100 27.57 -15.41 27.43
N HIS A 101 26.42 -15.05 28.01
CA HIS A 101 26.14 -14.99 29.44
C HIS A 101 25.18 -16.11 29.91
N ASN A 102 24.52 -16.83 28.99
CA ASN A 102 23.52 -17.85 29.32
C ASN A 102 24.09 -19.25 29.60
N LEU A 103 25.42 -19.42 29.59
CA LEU A 103 26.07 -20.68 29.98
C LEU A 103 26.27 -20.82 31.51
N ILE A 104 25.97 -19.78 32.31
CA ILE A 104 26.33 -19.76 33.74
C ILE A 104 25.13 -19.71 34.70
N HIS A 105 23.97 -19.23 34.27
CA HIS A 105 22.77 -19.23 35.11
C HIS A 105 21.60 -19.79 34.31
N GLY A 106 20.96 -20.82 34.85
CA GLY A 106 19.81 -21.53 34.27
C GLY A 106 18.61 -20.63 33.97
N ALA A 107 18.76 -19.79 32.95
CA ALA A 107 17.72 -19.05 32.29
C ALA A 107 16.91 -20.05 31.48
N LYS A 108 15.58 -19.99 31.64
CA LYS A 108 14.61 -20.84 30.97
C LYS A 108 14.91 -20.85 29.46
N PRO A 109 14.86 -22.02 28.79
CA PRO A 109 15.07 -22.08 27.36
C PRO A 109 14.10 -21.10 26.70
N HIS A 110 14.61 -20.29 25.77
CA HIS A 110 13.76 -19.47 24.92
C HIS A 110 12.65 -20.37 24.42
N GLN A 111 11.39 -19.99 24.59
CA GLN A 111 10.28 -20.79 24.09
C GLN A 111 10.44 -20.87 22.57
N GLU A 112 10.95 -22.00 22.07
CA GLU A 112 11.22 -22.26 20.65
C GLU A 112 9.94 -22.54 19.87
N PHE A 113 8.86 -21.85 20.22
CA PHE A 113 7.56 -22.06 19.63
C PHE A 113 7.26 -20.91 18.68
N VAL A 114 6.96 -21.24 17.43
CA VAL A 114 6.43 -20.28 16.46
C VAL A 114 4.97 -20.61 16.17
N ASN A 115 4.14 -19.58 16.13
CA ASN A 115 2.72 -19.73 15.84
C ASN A 115 2.48 -19.56 14.35
N GLN A 116 1.54 -20.32 13.81
CA GLN A 116 1.09 -20.12 12.44
C GLN A 116 0.38 -18.77 12.28
N GLY A 117 0.71 -18.05 11.22
CA GLY A 117 0.16 -16.74 10.89
C GLY A 117 1.15 -15.60 11.03
N TYR A 118 0.63 -14.37 10.97
CA TYR A 118 1.41 -13.15 11.09
C TYR A 118 1.53 -12.72 12.56
N CYS A 119 2.61 -12.03 12.91
CA CYS A 119 2.77 -11.47 14.25
C CYS A 119 1.70 -10.41 14.56
N GLU A 120 1.38 -10.22 15.83
CA GLU A 120 0.58 -9.07 16.24
C GLU A 120 1.47 -7.83 16.17
N GLN A 121 1.00 -6.76 15.53
CA GLN A 121 1.77 -5.53 15.35
C GLN A 121 0.97 -4.36 15.91
N ASP A 122 1.49 -3.72 16.96
CA ASP A 122 0.89 -2.52 17.52
C ASP A 122 1.27 -1.30 16.66
N CYS A 123 0.32 -0.81 15.85
CA CYS A 123 0.51 0.43 15.08
C CYS A 123 0.21 1.70 15.90
N GLY A 124 -0.37 1.55 17.09
CA GLY A 124 -0.63 2.63 18.04
C GLY A 124 -1.48 3.74 17.45
N TYR A 125 -1.12 5.00 17.69
CA TYR A 125 -1.91 6.15 17.21
C TYR A 125 -1.91 6.32 15.67
N ARG A 126 -0.98 5.67 14.95
CA ARG A 126 -0.81 5.87 13.50
C ARG A 126 -2.00 5.33 12.70
N GLU A 127 -2.58 4.21 13.13
CA GLU A 127 -3.78 3.62 12.51
C GLU A 127 -4.99 4.56 12.63
N TYR A 128 -5.17 5.20 13.79
CA TYR A 128 -6.24 6.16 14.03
C TYR A 128 -6.05 7.44 13.22
N ILE A 129 -4.82 7.95 13.13
CA ILE A 129 -4.51 9.11 12.27
C ILE A 129 -4.86 8.79 10.82
N LEU A 130 -4.44 7.63 10.30
CA LEU A 130 -4.76 7.22 8.94
C LEU A 130 -6.28 7.11 8.72
N MET A 131 -7.01 6.52 9.66
CA MET A 131 -8.47 6.38 9.55
C MET A 131 -9.19 7.75 9.54
N VAL A 132 -8.80 8.66 10.44
CA VAL A 132 -9.40 10.00 10.53
C VAL A 132 -9.06 10.84 9.30
N THR A 133 -7.80 10.83 8.87
CA THR A 133 -7.37 11.61 7.70
C THR A 133 -8.00 11.07 6.42
N LEU A 134 -8.12 9.74 6.26
CA LEU A 134 -8.84 9.13 5.15
C LEU A 134 -10.33 9.52 5.15
N PHE A 135 -10.99 9.51 6.30
CA PHE A 135 -12.37 9.98 6.39
C PHE A 135 -12.52 11.44 5.94
N VAL A 136 -11.67 12.33 6.46
CA VAL A 136 -11.73 13.77 6.13
C VAL A 136 -11.42 14.02 4.65
N THR A 137 -10.43 13.33 4.07
CA THR A 137 -10.09 13.47 2.65
C THR A 137 -11.24 13.04 1.75
N VAL A 138 -11.91 11.93 2.07
CA VAL A 138 -13.08 11.43 1.34
C VAL A 138 -14.23 12.45 1.42
N VAL A 139 -14.57 12.93 2.62
CA VAL A 139 -15.63 13.94 2.81
C VAL A 139 -15.31 15.24 2.08
N ALA A 140 -14.08 15.75 2.20
CA ALA A 140 -13.65 16.96 1.52
C ALA A 140 -13.69 16.82 -0.01
N SER A 141 -13.37 15.62 -0.53
CA SER A 141 -13.44 15.32 -1.97
C SER A 141 -14.88 15.37 -2.47
N PHE A 142 -15.83 14.70 -1.80
CA PHE A 142 -17.24 14.76 -2.16
C PHE A 142 -17.83 16.17 -2.03
N ALA A 143 -17.50 16.87 -0.94
CA ALA A 143 -17.94 18.25 -0.72
C ALA A 143 -17.45 19.21 -1.81
N SER A 144 -16.25 18.98 -2.36
CA SER A 144 -15.71 19.77 -3.47
C SER A 144 -16.38 19.48 -4.83
N GLY A 145 -16.96 18.29 -5.01
CA GLY A 145 -17.61 17.92 -6.27
C GLY A 145 -18.95 18.64 -6.51
N ILE A 146 -19.71 18.90 -5.45
CA ILE A 146 -21.01 19.58 -5.52
C ILE A 146 -20.92 20.98 -6.15
N PRO A 147 -20.06 21.91 -5.69
CA PRO A 147 -19.98 23.25 -6.28
C PRO A 147 -19.51 23.22 -7.73
N THR A 148 -18.63 22.28 -8.11
CA THR A 148 -18.18 22.12 -9.51
C THR A 148 -19.36 21.78 -10.42
N GLN A 149 -20.24 20.88 -10.01
CA GLN A 149 -21.45 20.55 -10.76
C GLN A 149 -22.44 21.71 -10.82
N GLN A 150 -22.59 22.47 -9.74
CA GLN A 150 -23.48 23.64 -9.71
C GLN A 150 -23.00 24.77 -10.64
N ILE A 151 -21.69 25.01 -10.72
CA ILE A 151 -21.12 26.00 -11.65
C ILE A 151 -21.40 25.58 -13.10
N MET A 152 -21.23 24.30 -13.41
CA MET A 152 -21.50 23.78 -14.75
C MET A 152 -22.96 24.01 -15.18
N LEU A 153 -23.92 23.86 -14.27
CA LEU A 153 -25.35 24.09 -14.57
C LEU A 153 -25.70 25.57 -14.83
N ARG A 154 -24.88 26.51 -14.36
CA ARG A 154 -25.09 27.96 -14.55
C ARG A 154 -24.56 28.47 -15.89
N VAL A 155 -23.62 27.76 -16.51
CA VAL A 155 -23.00 28.16 -17.79
C VAL A 155 -23.63 27.45 -19.00
N VAL A 156 -24.60 26.56 -18.78
CA VAL A 156 -25.27 25.78 -19.83
C VAL A 156 -26.78 26.10 -19.84
N PRO A 157 -27.39 26.34 -21.03
CA PRO A 157 -28.82 26.57 -21.16
C PRO A 157 -29.63 25.35 -20.70
N PHE A 158 -30.86 25.57 -20.22
CA PHE A 158 -31.69 24.55 -19.56
C PHE A 158 -31.83 23.25 -20.37
N ASP A 159 -32.03 23.37 -21.69
CA ASP A 159 -32.29 22.23 -22.59
C ASP A 159 -31.06 21.32 -22.81
N GLN A 160 -29.85 21.80 -22.52
CA GLN A 160 -28.59 21.07 -22.79
C GLN A 160 -27.88 20.59 -21.52
N ARG A 161 -28.43 20.85 -20.33
CA ARG A 161 -27.77 20.54 -19.05
C ARG A 161 -27.46 19.06 -18.86
N THR A 162 -28.41 18.20 -19.19
CA THR A 162 -28.25 16.74 -19.04
C THR A 162 -27.19 16.18 -19.97
N LEU A 163 -27.16 16.64 -21.23
CA LEU A 163 -26.13 16.31 -22.21
C LEU A 163 -24.75 16.77 -21.73
N ALA A 164 -24.65 18.02 -21.27
CA ALA A 164 -23.39 18.58 -20.80
C ALA A 164 -22.85 17.78 -19.60
N LEU A 165 -23.68 17.52 -18.58
CA LEU A 165 -23.32 16.69 -17.42
C LEU A 165 -22.81 15.31 -17.84
N GLY A 166 -23.50 14.64 -18.77
CA GLY A 166 -23.11 13.33 -19.29
C GLY A 166 -21.73 13.36 -19.95
N ILE A 167 -21.49 14.35 -20.81
CA ILE A 167 -20.19 14.53 -21.48
C ILE A 167 -19.08 14.77 -20.46
N ASN A 168 -19.28 15.68 -19.50
CA ASN A 168 -18.29 15.97 -18.46
C ASN A 168 -17.93 14.74 -17.62
N TRP A 169 -18.94 13.97 -17.16
CA TRP A 169 -18.69 12.74 -16.43
C TRP A 169 -17.97 11.67 -17.27
N THR A 170 -18.26 11.62 -18.56
CA THR A 170 -17.60 10.70 -19.50
C THR A 170 -16.10 11.05 -19.60
N PHE A 171 -15.76 12.32 -19.82
CA PHE A 171 -14.36 12.75 -19.84
C PHE A 171 -13.63 12.53 -18.52
N VAL A 172 -14.26 12.85 -17.39
CA VAL A 172 -13.67 12.61 -16.05
C VAL A 172 -13.37 11.13 -15.83
N ARG A 173 -14.26 10.22 -16.25
CA ARG A 173 -14.03 8.78 -16.13
C ARG A 173 -12.95 8.28 -17.07
N LEU A 174 -12.97 8.71 -18.33
CA LEU A 174 -12.01 8.27 -19.34
C LEU A 174 -10.59 8.75 -19.07
N LEU A 175 -10.43 10.02 -18.69
CA LEU A 175 -9.11 10.64 -18.49
C LEU A 175 -8.60 10.59 -17.05
N GLY A 176 -9.49 10.36 -16.08
CA GLY A 176 -9.17 10.30 -14.66
C GLY A 176 -9.29 8.90 -14.08
N PHE A 177 -10.50 8.34 -14.05
CA PHE A 177 -10.79 7.09 -13.33
C PHE A 177 -10.06 5.87 -13.91
N ILE A 178 -10.09 5.69 -15.23
CA ILE A 178 -9.42 4.56 -15.92
C ILE A 178 -7.90 4.59 -15.71
N PRO A 179 -7.16 5.67 -16.08
CA PRO A 179 -5.72 5.71 -15.87
C PRO A 179 -5.36 5.75 -14.37
N GLY A 180 -6.20 6.34 -13.53
CA GLY A 180 -6.02 6.36 -12.08
C GLY A 180 -6.03 4.97 -11.46
N GLY A 181 -6.98 4.10 -11.85
CA GLY A 181 -7.03 2.72 -11.39
C GLY A 181 -5.82 1.89 -11.83
N ILE A 182 -5.39 2.06 -13.08
CA ILE A 182 -4.20 1.36 -13.62
C ILE A 182 -2.94 1.81 -12.87
N LEU A 183 -2.77 3.13 -12.68
CA LEU A 183 -1.63 3.68 -11.95
C LEU A 183 -1.59 3.17 -10.51
N PHE A 184 -2.73 3.12 -9.83
CA PHE A 184 -2.81 2.62 -8.47
C PHE A 184 -2.36 1.17 -8.37
N GLY A 185 -2.71 0.33 -9.35
CA GLY A 185 -2.18 -1.04 -9.46
C GLY A 185 -0.65 -1.07 -9.58
N VAL A 186 -0.09 -0.29 -10.51
CA VAL A 186 1.37 -0.21 -10.69
C VAL A 186 2.08 0.27 -9.42
N ILE A 187 1.51 1.27 -8.71
CA ILE A 187 2.09 1.77 -7.46
C ILE A 187 2.16 0.65 -6.40
N ILE A 188 1.09 -0.12 -6.24
CA ILE A 188 1.07 -1.26 -5.30
C ILE A 188 2.13 -2.29 -5.68
N ASP A 189 2.22 -2.64 -6.96
CA ASP A 189 3.18 -3.62 -7.47
C ASP A 189 4.63 -3.18 -7.21
N THR A 190 4.93 -1.88 -7.31
CA THR A 190 6.28 -1.37 -7.01
C THR A 190 6.67 -1.50 -5.54
N ALA A 191 5.71 -1.55 -4.62
CA ALA A 191 5.96 -1.74 -3.19
C ALA A 191 6.11 -3.22 -2.81
N CYS A 192 6.01 -4.14 -3.77
CA CYS A 192 6.16 -5.56 -3.51
C CYS A 192 7.60 -5.93 -3.14
N LEU A 193 7.75 -6.68 -2.05
CA LEU A 193 9.02 -7.27 -1.62
C LEU A 193 9.14 -8.74 -2.06
N GLU A 194 8.04 -9.49 -2.03
CA GLU A 194 8.04 -10.91 -2.38
C GLU A 194 6.78 -11.25 -3.20
N TRP A 195 6.98 -11.82 -4.39
CA TRP A 195 5.90 -12.21 -5.29
C TRP A 195 5.44 -13.63 -5.00
N GLY A 196 4.13 -13.85 -4.91
CA GLY A 196 3.59 -15.20 -4.89
C GLY A 196 3.71 -15.85 -6.26
N GLU A 197 4.17 -17.10 -6.30
CA GLU A 197 4.29 -17.85 -7.54
C GLU A 197 3.25 -18.96 -7.61
N SER A 198 2.63 -19.15 -8.77
CA SER A 198 1.84 -20.34 -9.05
C SER A 198 2.05 -20.78 -10.50
N CYS A 199 2.48 -22.03 -10.68
CA CYS A 199 2.76 -22.62 -11.99
C CYS A 199 3.80 -21.81 -12.81
N GLY A 200 4.88 -21.32 -12.20
CA GLY A 200 5.90 -20.56 -12.92
C GLY A 200 5.54 -19.10 -13.21
N LYS A 201 4.39 -18.62 -12.73
CA LYS A 201 3.89 -17.27 -12.98
C LYS A 201 3.74 -16.50 -11.67
N ALA A 202 4.18 -15.25 -11.67
CA ALA A 202 3.90 -14.31 -10.60
C ALA A 202 2.38 -14.08 -10.50
N THR A 203 1.90 -14.08 -9.27
CA THR A 203 0.50 -13.88 -8.90
C THR A 203 0.38 -12.61 -8.06
N SER A 204 -0.26 -12.68 -6.89
CA SER A 204 -0.36 -11.55 -5.97
C SER A 204 0.92 -11.43 -5.15
N CYS A 205 1.28 -10.20 -4.80
CA CYS A 205 2.38 -9.97 -3.88
C CYS A 205 2.02 -10.43 -2.46
N LEU A 206 2.97 -11.11 -1.81
CA LEU A 206 2.82 -11.71 -0.49
C LEU A 206 3.21 -10.74 0.63
N VAL A 207 4.27 -9.96 0.41
CA VAL A 207 4.82 -9.02 1.38
C VAL A 207 5.04 -7.65 0.73
N TYR A 208 4.48 -6.61 1.34
CA TYR A 208 4.61 -5.23 0.88
C TYR A 208 5.48 -4.40 1.82
N ASP A 209 6.24 -3.47 1.25
CA ASP A 209 6.94 -2.42 1.99
C ASP A 209 5.98 -1.25 2.28
N PRO A 210 5.58 -1.03 3.56
CA PRO A 210 4.63 0.03 3.91
C PRO A 210 5.23 1.42 3.75
N PHE A 211 6.55 1.59 3.89
CA PHE A 211 7.21 2.88 3.70
C PHE A 211 7.19 3.25 2.21
N LYS A 212 7.64 2.34 1.34
CA LYS A 212 7.64 2.57 -0.11
C LYS A 212 6.22 2.79 -0.64
N LEU A 213 5.25 2.03 -0.16
CA LEU A 213 3.84 2.16 -0.55
C LEU A 213 3.30 3.55 -0.17
N SER A 214 3.48 3.95 1.09
CA SER A 214 2.97 5.22 1.64
C SER A 214 3.54 6.45 0.90
N TRP A 215 4.86 6.46 0.68
CA TRP A 215 5.54 7.56 -0.02
C TRP A 215 5.15 7.65 -1.50
N THR A 216 5.02 6.50 -2.16
CA THR A 216 4.67 6.45 -3.59
C THR A 216 3.21 6.82 -3.82
N ILE A 217 2.28 6.38 -2.95
CA ILE A 217 0.85 6.77 -3.02
C ILE A 217 0.68 8.26 -2.75
N THR A 218 1.42 8.84 -1.81
CA THR A 218 1.34 10.29 -1.50
C THR A 218 1.99 11.14 -2.61
N GLY A 219 2.72 10.53 -3.54
CA GLY A 219 3.38 11.23 -4.66
C GLY A 219 4.65 11.99 -4.25
N LEU A 220 5.19 11.72 -3.04
CA LEU A 220 6.41 12.33 -2.51
C LEU A 220 7.64 11.42 -2.65
N GLY A 221 7.48 10.23 -3.25
CA GLY A 221 8.57 9.29 -3.49
C GLY A 221 9.69 9.85 -4.38
N ASN A 222 10.91 9.35 -4.21
CA ASN A 222 12.08 9.79 -4.96
C ASN A 222 11.83 9.79 -6.49
N PRO A 223 12.15 10.88 -7.21
CA PRO A 223 11.84 11.04 -8.62
C PRO A 223 12.50 9.98 -9.52
N SER A 224 13.57 9.31 -9.04
CA SER A 224 14.33 8.31 -9.77
C SER A 224 13.54 7.06 -10.19
N TYR A 225 12.46 6.71 -9.48
CA TYR A 225 11.60 5.55 -9.79
C TYR A 225 10.26 5.91 -10.45
N MET A 226 9.93 7.20 -10.49
CA MET A 226 8.65 7.73 -10.99
C MET A 226 8.73 8.21 -12.46
N ILE A 227 9.83 7.93 -13.15
CA ILE A 227 10.25 8.60 -14.40
C ILE A 227 9.35 8.33 -15.63
N GLN A 228 8.49 7.31 -15.66
CA GLN A 228 7.72 7.04 -16.91
C GLN A 228 6.19 7.18 -16.82
N SER A 229 5.53 7.09 -15.65
CA SER A 229 4.04 7.15 -15.59
C SER A 229 3.47 8.32 -14.78
N SER A 230 4.22 8.89 -13.84
CA SER A 230 3.69 9.92 -12.92
C SER A 230 3.61 11.31 -13.54
N HIS A 231 4.52 11.66 -14.46
CA HIS A 231 4.36 12.86 -15.29
C HIS A 231 3.05 12.77 -16.06
N HIS A 232 2.68 11.62 -16.62
CA HIS A 232 1.45 11.48 -17.40
C HIS A 232 0.17 11.51 -16.56
N ALA A 233 0.16 11.01 -15.32
CA ALA A 233 -1.05 11.00 -14.49
C ALA A 233 -1.28 12.30 -13.71
N LEU A 234 -0.21 12.93 -13.21
CA LEU A 234 -0.30 14.27 -12.64
C LEU A 234 -0.54 15.29 -13.75
N LEU A 235 0.13 15.17 -14.92
CA LEU A 235 -0.27 15.94 -16.10
C LEU A 235 -1.68 15.56 -16.53
N SER A 236 -2.15 14.31 -16.55
CA SER A 236 -3.53 14.05 -17.01
C SER A 236 -4.55 14.60 -16.03
N ALA A 237 -4.31 14.56 -14.72
CA ALA A 237 -5.20 15.16 -13.72
C ALA A 237 -5.18 16.70 -13.80
N ILE A 238 -4.00 17.30 -13.96
CA ILE A 238 -3.83 18.75 -14.14
C ILE A 238 -4.39 19.20 -15.48
N VAL A 239 -4.10 18.51 -16.57
CA VAL A 239 -4.59 18.75 -17.93
C VAL A 239 -6.08 18.49 -18.03
N CYS A 240 -6.63 17.46 -17.38
CA CYS A 240 -8.07 17.19 -17.38
C CYS A 240 -8.83 18.21 -16.52
N LYS A 241 -8.26 18.66 -15.39
CA LYS A 241 -8.82 19.79 -14.63
C LYS A 241 -8.67 21.11 -15.38
N LEU A 242 -7.53 21.37 -16.01
CA LEU A 242 -7.31 22.55 -16.84
C LEU A 242 -8.19 22.54 -18.09
N LEU A 243 -8.44 21.40 -18.71
CA LEU A 243 -9.38 21.22 -19.83
C LEU A 243 -10.82 21.42 -19.37
N SER A 244 -11.19 20.93 -18.18
CA SER A 244 -12.51 21.18 -17.60
C SER A 244 -12.70 22.68 -17.30
N ILE A 245 -11.67 23.34 -16.76
CA ILE A 245 -11.64 24.79 -16.53
C ILE A 245 -11.67 25.55 -17.88
N LEU A 246 -10.87 25.15 -18.88
CA LEU A 246 -10.86 25.77 -20.21
C LEU A 246 -12.20 25.60 -20.90
N ALA A 247 -12.84 24.43 -20.79
CA ALA A 247 -14.16 24.18 -21.35
C ALA A 247 -15.23 25.05 -20.67
N THR A 248 -15.14 25.27 -19.36
CA THR A 248 -16.03 26.22 -18.68
C THR A 248 -15.77 27.67 -19.08
N ILE A 249 -14.51 28.06 -19.29
CA ILE A 249 -14.13 29.41 -19.73
C ILE A 249 -14.55 29.64 -21.18
N ILE A 250 -14.30 28.68 -22.08
CA ILE A 250 -14.74 28.72 -23.48
C ILE A 250 -16.26 28.71 -23.53
N GLY A 251 -16.95 27.90 -22.73
CA GLY A 251 -18.40 27.95 -22.58
C GLY A 251 -18.90 29.33 -22.16
N TYR A 252 -18.26 29.96 -21.18
CA TYR A 252 -18.57 31.33 -20.75
C TYR A 252 -18.29 32.38 -21.84
N VAL A 253 -17.17 32.27 -22.55
CA VAL A 253 -16.77 33.22 -23.61
C VAL A 253 -17.61 33.06 -24.89
N THR A 254 -18.05 31.84 -25.19
CA THR A 254 -18.93 31.52 -26.32
C THR A 254 -20.41 31.70 -25.98
N TYR A 255 -20.75 31.89 -24.69
CA TYR A 255 -22.09 32.28 -24.26
C TYR A 255 -22.40 33.68 -24.80
N ARG A 256 -22.97 33.73 -26.00
CA ARG A 256 -23.71 34.90 -26.45
C ARG A 256 -25.06 34.89 -25.73
N PRO A 257 -25.41 35.95 -24.99
CA PRO A 257 -26.77 36.14 -24.52
C PRO A 257 -27.63 36.48 -25.75
N SER A 258 -28.12 35.46 -26.46
CA SER A 258 -29.10 35.64 -27.52
C SER A 258 -30.48 35.37 -26.97
N ASP A 259 -31.17 36.46 -26.61
CA ASP A 259 -32.60 36.71 -26.84
C ASP A 259 -33.63 35.70 -26.27
N LEU A 260 -33.43 35.16 -25.06
CA LEU A 260 -34.49 34.41 -24.35
C LEU A 260 -34.83 34.93 -22.94
N ASP A 261 -34.12 35.96 -22.46
CA ASP A 261 -34.47 36.66 -21.21
C ASP A 261 -35.37 37.90 -21.45
N ASN A 262 -35.80 38.14 -22.70
CA ASN A 262 -36.65 39.28 -23.11
C ASN A 262 -38.01 38.86 -23.69
N ALA A 263 -38.53 37.67 -23.36
CA ALA A 263 -39.89 37.26 -23.72
C ALA A 263 -40.65 36.70 -22.52
#